data_AF-A0A495ZTT5-F1
#
_entry.id   AF-A0A495ZTT5-F1
#
_cell.length_a   1.000
_cell.length_b   1.000
_cell.length_c   1.000
_cell.angle_alpha   90.00
_cell.angle_beta   90.00
_cell.angle_gamma   90.00
#
_symmetry.space_group_name_H-M   'P 1'
#
loop_
_entity.id
_entity.type
_entity.pdbx_description
1 polymer ?
#
loop_
_entity_poly.entity_id
_entity_poly.type
_entity_poly.pdbx_seq_one_letter_code
_entity_poly.pdbx_strand_id
1 'polypeptide(L)'
;MQDEQQTDIQDEQQTDIQDEQQTEEEKQPTGEGKVIRFVILGIPYSIRPTEELTAEDIDILVAYVKQRIESFTQKGYDHTRVPVLAAFDIANELRDLQKFYELPINRAIDKLKFVLEPEPEE
;
A
#
# COMPACT_ATOMS: atom_id res chain seq x y z
N MET A 1 3.20 79.67 -11.38
CA MET A 1 2.91 78.23 -11.21
C MET A 1 3.96 77.75 -10.19
N GLN A 2 3.64 77.71 -8.89
CA GLN A 2 3.00 76.58 -8.16
C GLN A 2 3.88 75.30 -8.28
N ASP A 3 4.26 74.54 -7.26
CA ASP A 3 4.08 74.51 -5.79
C ASP A 3 5.16 73.53 -5.23
N GLU A 4 5.41 73.60 -3.92
CA GLU A 4 6.25 72.68 -3.13
C GLU A 4 5.60 71.31 -2.86
N GLN A 5 6.43 70.27 -2.61
CA GLN A 5 6.26 69.09 -1.70
C GLN A 5 7.22 67.97 -2.19
N GLN A 6 8.16 67.38 -1.46
CA GLN A 6 8.28 66.90 -0.06
C GLN A 6 7.35 65.72 0.29
N THR A 7 7.93 64.51 0.34
CA THR A 7 7.56 63.31 1.13
C THR A 7 8.76 62.35 1.08
N ASP A 8 9.56 62.16 2.15
CA ASP A 8 9.39 61.25 3.30
C ASP A 8 9.22 59.77 2.90
N ILE A 9 10.24 58.90 3.07
CA ILE A 9 10.66 58.13 4.27
C ILE A 9 9.97 56.74 4.32
N GLN A 10 10.77 55.71 4.71
CA GLN A 10 10.39 54.36 5.20
C GLN A 10 9.89 53.35 4.14
N ASP A 11 10.16 52.04 4.21
CA ASP A 11 10.77 51.18 5.23
C ASP A 11 11.09 49.83 4.54
N GLU A 12 12.05 49.07 5.11
CA GLU A 12 12.00 47.63 5.43
C GLU A 12 11.30 46.66 4.44
N GLN A 13 11.77 45.45 4.11
CA GLN A 13 12.60 44.48 4.82
C GLN A 13 12.84 43.28 3.87
N GLN A 14 13.86 42.48 4.19
CA GLN A 14 14.05 41.12 3.69
C GLN A 14 12.86 40.21 4.01
N THR A 15 12.48 39.35 3.06
CA THR A 15 11.80 38.04 3.22
C THR A 15 11.78 37.41 1.81
N ASP A 16 11.90 36.12 1.55
CA ASP A 16 12.18 34.95 2.37
C ASP A 16 12.51 33.82 1.39
N ILE A 17 13.12 32.79 1.94
CA ILE A 17 13.55 31.54 1.29
C ILE A 17 12.33 30.80 0.69
N GLN A 18 12.38 30.47 -0.61
CA GLN A 18 11.53 29.49 -1.31
C GLN A 18 12.51 28.44 -1.89
N ASP A 19 12.40 27.13 -1.76
CA ASP A 19 11.35 26.22 -1.33
C ASP A 19 12.02 25.08 -0.52
N GLU A 20 11.81 25.03 0.79
CA GLU A 20 11.74 23.76 1.51
C GLU A 20 10.26 23.36 1.55
N GLN A 21 9.83 22.47 0.65
CA GLN A 21 8.71 21.60 0.94
C GLN A 21 9.25 20.19 1.07
N GLN A 22 9.72 19.94 2.28
CA GLN A 22 9.70 18.63 2.92
C GLN A 22 8.29 18.08 2.74
N THR A 23 8.14 17.02 1.94
CA THR A 23 6.91 16.23 1.91
C THR A 23 6.80 15.58 3.28
N GLU A 24 6.09 16.22 4.19
CA GLU A 24 5.67 15.62 5.44
C GLU A 24 4.87 14.35 5.11
N GLU A 25 5.43 13.20 5.49
CA GLU A 25 4.68 11.97 5.67
C GLU A 25 3.51 12.29 6.60
N GLU A 26 2.33 12.40 6.02
CA GLU A 26 1.08 12.57 6.75
C GLU A 26 0.85 11.31 7.58
N LYS A 27 1.38 11.30 8.82
CA LYS A 27 1.07 10.31 9.84
C LYS A 27 -0.44 10.34 10.06
N GLN A 28 -1.15 9.40 9.44
CA GLN A 28 -2.57 9.24 9.64
C GLN A 28 -2.86 8.91 11.12
N PRO A 29 -3.88 9.54 11.71
CA PRO A 29 -4.20 9.37 13.12
C PRO A 29 -4.78 7.97 13.37
N THR A 30 -4.07 7.22 14.22
CA THR A 30 -4.50 5.99 14.91
C THR A 30 -5.97 6.08 15.33
N GLY A 31 -6.83 5.40 14.60
CA GLY A 31 -8.25 5.31 14.91
C GLY A 31 -8.79 3.99 14.41
N GLU A 32 -9.13 3.11 15.36
CA GLU A 32 -9.79 1.83 15.12
C GLU A 32 -10.93 1.99 14.10
N GLY A 33 -10.85 1.24 13.00
CA GLY A 33 -11.92 1.14 12.00
C GLY A 33 -12.10 2.34 11.05
N LYS A 34 -11.18 3.31 10.99
CA LYS A 34 -11.22 4.35 9.96
C LYS A 34 -11.06 3.75 8.57
N VAL A 35 -11.91 4.17 7.63
CA VAL A 35 -11.88 3.71 6.24
C VAL A 35 -10.61 4.27 5.56
N ILE A 36 -9.76 3.37 5.09
CA ILE A 36 -8.57 3.70 4.32
C ILE A 36 -8.98 3.92 2.87
N ARG A 37 -8.52 5.01 2.28
CA ARG A 37 -8.81 5.39 0.90
C ARG A 37 -7.51 5.43 0.11
N PHE A 38 -7.54 4.86 -1.08
CA PHE A 38 -6.38 4.81 -1.96
C PHE A 38 -6.80 4.81 -3.43
N VAL A 39 -5.87 5.09 -4.33
CA VAL A 39 -6.13 5.16 -5.77
C VAL A 39 -5.26 4.12 -6.48
N ILE A 40 -5.87 3.36 -7.37
CA ILE A 40 -5.18 2.40 -8.26
C ILE A 40 -5.62 2.73 -9.69
N LEU A 41 -4.66 3.01 -10.58
CA LEU A 41 -4.93 3.37 -11.99
C LEU A 41 -5.95 4.53 -12.15
N GLY A 42 -5.90 5.52 -11.26
CA GLY A 42 -6.83 6.65 -11.25
C GLY A 42 -8.23 6.33 -10.71
N ILE A 43 -8.50 5.08 -10.33
CA ILE A 43 -9.77 4.65 -9.74
C ILE A 43 -9.64 4.71 -8.21
N PRO A 44 -10.52 5.45 -7.51
CA PRO A 44 -10.51 5.50 -6.06
C PRO A 44 -11.16 4.24 -5.46
N TYR A 45 -10.53 3.69 -4.43
CA TYR A 45 -10.99 2.56 -3.64
C TYR A 45 -11.02 2.92 -2.15
N SER A 46 -11.81 2.16 -1.39
CA SER A 46 -11.90 2.32 0.05
C SER A 46 -12.05 0.98 0.74
N ILE A 47 -11.25 0.73 1.77
CA ILE A 47 -11.28 -0.50 2.58
C ILE A 47 -11.37 -0.12 4.05
N ARG A 48 -12.20 -0.86 4.81
CA ARG A 48 -12.22 -0.75 6.26
C ARG A 48 -11.29 -1.84 6.86
N PRO A 49 -10.33 -1.48 7.72
CA PRO A 49 -9.51 -2.46 8.43
C PRO A 49 -10.34 -3.42 9.28
N THR A 50 -9.80 -4.62 9.49
CA THR A 50 -10.34 -5.66 10.38
C THR A 50 -9.24 -6.15 11.33
N GLU A 51 -9.57 -7.03 12.27
CA GLU A 51 -8.58 -7.62 13.19
C GLU A 51 -7.51 -8.44 12.45
N GLU A 52 -7.90 -9.11 11.36
CA GLU A 52 -6.99 -9.93 10.53
C GLU A 52 -6.34 -9.14 9.37
N LEU A 53 -6.79 -7.91 9.14
CA LEU A 53 -6.33 -7.05 8.05
C LEU A 53 -6.22 -5.63 8.58
N THR A 54 -5.09 -5.34 9.21
CA THR A 54 -4.84 -4.07 9.88
C THR A 54 -4.66 -2.93 8.87
N ALA A 55 -4.62 -1.70 9.36
CA ALA A 55 -4.36 -0.55 8.50
C ALA A 55 -2.98 -0.63 7.81
N GLU A 56 -1.97 -1.06 8.56
CA GLU A 56 -0.61 -1.24 8.07
C GLU A 56 -0.55 -2.34 6.99
N ASP A 57 -1.27 -3.45 7.20
CA ASP A 57 -1.37 -4.52 6.21
C ASP A 57 -1.99 -4.01 4.90
N ILE A 58 -3.05 -3.18 4.99
CA ILE A 58 -3.69 -2.58 3.82
C ILE A 58 -2.72 -1.69 3.08
N ASP A 59 -1.95 -0.84 3.76
CA ASP A 59 -0.99 0.05 3.11
C ASP A 59 0.11 -0.74 2.39
N ILE A 60 0.63 -1.81 3.02
CA ILE A 60 1.60 -2.72 2.41
C ILE A 60 1.00 -3.39 1.16
N LEU A 61 -0.21 -3.91 1.24
CA LEU A 61 -0.89 -4.56 0.13
C LEU A 61 -1.18 -3.58 -1.01
N VAL A 62 -1.57 -2.35 -0.71
CA VAL A 62 -1.81 -1.30 -1.71
C VAL A 62 -0.51 -0.96 -2.44
N ALA A 63 0.59 -0.76 -1.71
CA ALA A 63 1.90 -0.51 -2.29
C ALA A 63 2.33 -1.68 -3.20
N TYR A 64 2.13 -2.91 -2.73
CA TYR A 64 2.44 -4.12 -3.48
C TYR A 64 1.65 -4.22 -4.79
N VAL A 65 0.34 -4.02 -4.74
CA VAL A 65 -0.52 -4.03 -5.94
C VAL A 65 -0.13 -2.93 -6.92
N LYS A 66 0.17 -1.73 -6.44
CA LYS A 66 0.65 -0.62 -7.29
C LYS A 66 1.94 -0.99 -8.02
N GLN A 67 2.91 -1.58 -7.31
CA GLN A 67 4.16 -2.03 -7.91
C GLN A 67 3.93 -3.08 -9.00
N ARG A 68 3.06 -4.07 -8.76
CA ARG A 68 2.73 -5.10 -9.75
C ARG A 68 2.07 -4.49 -11.00
N ILE A 69 1.10 -3.61 -10.81
CA ILE A 69 0.42 -2.88 -11.89
C ILE A 69 1.40 -2.04 -12.71
N GLU A 70 2.31 -1.33 -12.04
CA GLU A 70 3.33 -0.53 -12.69
C GLU A 70 4.26 -1.40 -13.54
N SER A 71 4.66 -2.57 -13.04
CA SER A 71 5.51 -3.51 -13.78
C SER A 71 4.90 -3.98 -15.10
N PHE A 72 3.58 -4.14 -15.16
CA PHE A 72 2.87 -4.49 -16.40
C PHE A 72 2.66 -3.26 -17.29
N THR A 73 2.41 -2.11 -16.69
CA THR A 73 2.27 -0.86 -17.45
C THR A 73 3.58 -0.49 -18.17
N GLN A 74 4.73 -0.61 -17.50
CA GLN A 74 6.05 -0.37 -18.09
C GLN A 74 6.39 -1.35 -19.23
N LYS A 75 5.82 -2.56 -19.22
CA LYS A 75 5.95 -3.55 -20.31
C LYS A 75 5.06 -3.22 -21.53
N GLY A 76 4.25 -2.17 -21.46
CA GLY A 76 3.38 -1.72 -22.56
C GLY A 76 2.09 -2.52 -22.71
N TYR A 77 1.64 -3.21 -21.65
CA TYR A 77 0.33 -3.87 -21.68
C TYR A 77 -0.81 -2.83 -21.68
N ASP A 78 -1.91 -3.18 -22.32
CA ASP A 78 -3.15 -2.39 -22.33
C ASP A 78 -3.66 -2.16 -20.90
N HIS A 79 -3.84 -0.89 -20.53
CA HIS A 79 -4.31 -0.46 -19.22
C HIS A 79 -5.63 -1.14 -18.79
N THR A 80 -6.50 -1.51 -19.74
CA THR A 80 -7.75 -2.20 -19.42
C THR A 80 -7.54 -3.64 -18.96
N ARG A 81 -6.40 -4.25 -19.33
CA ARG A 81 -6.04 -5.64 -19.01
C ARG A 81 -5.06 -5.76 -17.86
N VAL A 82 -4.28 -4.71 -17.60
CA VAL A 82 -3.27 -4.67 -16.53
C VAL A 82 -3.82 -5.10 -15.15
N PRO A 83 -5.01 -4.66 -14.68
CA PRO A 83 -5.55 -5.11 -13.39
C PRO A 83 -5.73 -6.62 -13.32
N VAL A 84 -6.24 -7.21 -14.39
CA VAL A 84 -6.50 -8.65 -14.48
C VAL A 84 -5.18 -9.42 -14.51
N LEU A 85 -4.20 -8.96 -15.29
CA LEU A 85 -2.86 -9.56 -15.33
C LEU A 85 -2.18 -9.50 -13.97
N ALA A 86 -2.23 -8.36 -13.28
CA ALA A 86 -1.67 -8.21 -11.94
C ALA A 86 -2.37 -9.15 -10.93
N ALA A 87 -3.69 -9.28 -10.98
CA ALA A 87 -4.43 -10.20 -10.12
C ALA A 87 -4.03 -11.67 -10.37
N PHE A 88 -3.88 -12.09 -11.64
CA PHE A 88 -3.43 -13.45 -11.97
C PHE A 88 -1.99 -13.71 -11.53
N ASP A 89 -1.10 -12.73 -11.69
CA ASP A 89 0.29 -12.83 -11.24
C ASP A 89 0.37 -13.06 -9.73
N ILE A 90 -0.35 -12.25 -8.94
CA ILE A 90 -0.44 -12.38 -7.48
C ILE A 90 -1.06 -13.73 -7.08
N ALA A 91 -2.13 -14.16 -7.75
CA ALA A 91 -2.76 -15.45 -7.46
C ALA A 91 -1.83 -16.65 -7.74
N ASN A 92 -1.01 -16.56 -8.80
CA ASN A 92 -0.03 -17.59 -9.12
C ASN A 92 1.09 -17.65 -8.06
N GLU A 93 1.58 -16.50 -7.62
CA GLU A 93 2.58 -16.43 -6.55
C GLU A 93 2.05 -17.03 -5.24
N LEU A 94 0.83 -16.68 -4.83
CA LEU A 94 0.17 -17.28 -3.66
C LEU A 94 0.09 -18.80 -3.79
N ARG A 95 -0.30 -19.30 -4.97
CA ARG A 95 -0.37 -20.74 -5.23
C ARG A 95 1.00 -21.41 -5.11
N ASP A 96 2.06 -20.78 -5.58
CA ASP A 96 3.40 -21.34 -5.51
C ASP A 96 3.96 -21.32 -4.08
N LEU A 97 3.66 -20.29 -3.30
CA LEU A 97 3.96 -20.25 -1.86
C LEU A 97 3.20 -21.36 -1.10
N GLN A 98 1.91 -21.55 -1.36
CA GLN A 98 1.14 -22.64 -0.76
C GLN A 98 1.71 -24.02 -1.09
N LYS A 99 2.10 -24.24 -2.36
CA LYS A 99 2.73 -25.51 -2.76
C LYS A 99 4.05 -25.74 -2.04
N PHE A 100 4.83 -24.69 -1.81
CA PHE A 100 6.14 -24.79 -1.22
C PHE A 100 6.09 -25.01 0.30
N TYR A 101 5.22 -24.28 1.00
CA TYR A 101 5.16 -24.30 2.47
C TYR A 101 4.04 -25.20 3.01
N GLU A 102 2.81 -25.01 2.54
CA GLU A 102 1.62 -25.60 3.15
C GLU A 102 1.49 -27.10 2.84
N LEU A 103 1.72 -27.50 1.59
CA LEU A 103 1.60 -28.91 1.20
C LEU A 103 2.59 -29.84 1.92
N PRO A 104 3.89 -29.51 2.06
CA PRO A 104 4.82 -30.35 2.81
C PRO A 104 4.49 -30.42 4.30
N ILE A 105 4.07 -29.31 4.91
CA ILE A 105 3.70 -29.26 6.33
C ILE A 105 2.47 -30.13 6.56
N ASN A 106 1.41 -29.97 5.77
CA ASN A 106 0.20 -30.79 5.90
C ASN A 106 0.51 -32.29 5.70
N ARG A 107 1.37 -32.64 4.74
CA ARG A 107 1.84 -34.03 4.56
C ARG A 107 2.62 -34.55 5.77
N ALA A 108 3.43 -33.72 6.42
CA ALA A 108 4.16 -34.11 7.63
C ALA A 108 3.21 -34.32 8.82
N ILE A 109 2.21 -33.43 8.97
CA ILE A 109 1.15 -33.55 9.97
C ILE A 109 0.36 -34.86 9.77
N ASP A 110 -0.03 -35.17 8.53
CA ASP A 110 -0.80 -36.39 8.25
C ASP A 110 0.01 -37.66 8.55
N LYS A 111 1.31 -37.67 8.25
CA LYS A 111 2.21 -38.78 8.66
C LYS A 111 2.31 -38.91 10.18
N LEU A 112 2.41 -37.79 10.89
CA LEU A 112 2.45 -37.80 12.35
C LEU A 112 1.15 -38.32 12.96
N LYS A 113 -0.01 -37.94 12.41
CA LYS A 113 -1.32 -38.48 12.85
C LYS A 113 -1.37 -39.99 12.72
N PHE A 114 -0.93 -40.55 11.59
CA PHE A 114 -0.90 -42.00 11.38
C PHE A 114 0.01 -42.73 12.38
N VAL A 115 1.18 -42.16 12.70
CA VAL A 115 2.12 -42.76 13.67
C VAL A 115 1.62 -42.65 15.11
N LEU A 116 0.83 -41.61 15.41
CA LEU A 116 0.28 -41.35 16.73
C LEU A 116 -1.11 -41.97 16.95
N GLU A 117 -1.70 -42.63 15.94
CA GLU A 117 -2.93 -43.39 16.12
C GLU A 117 -2.66 -44.53 17.14
N PRO A 118 -3.37 -44.56 18.27
CA PRO A 118 -3.16 -45.60 19.28
C PRO A 118 -3.46 -46.97 18.68
N GLU A 119 -2.62 -47.97 18.98
CA GLU A 119 -2.89 -49.35 18.57
C GLU A 119 -4.30 -49.75 19.04
N PRO A 120 -5.13 -50.34 18.17
CA PRO A 120 -6.45 -50.81 18.59
C PRO A 120 -6.25 -51.84 19.71
N GLU A 121 -6.91 -51.60 20.85
CA GLU A 121 -6.91 -52.51 21.99
C GLU A 121 -7.45 -53.88 21.52
N GLU A 122 -6.56 -54.88 21.36
CA GLU A 122 -6.92 -56.28 21.14
C GLU A 122 -7.41 -56.97 22.42
#